data_AF-A0A7X8EV19-F1
#
_entry.id   AF-A0A7X8EV19-F1
#
_cell.length_a   1.000
_cell.length_b   1.000
_cell.length_c   1.000
_cell.angle_alpha   90.00
_cell.angle_beta   90.00
_cell.angle_gamma   90.00
#
_symmetry.space_group_name_H-M   'P 1'
#
loop_
_entity.id
_entity.type
_entity.pdbx_description
1 polymer ?
#
loop_
_entity_poly.entity_id
_entity_poly.type
_entity_poly.pdbx_seq_one_letter_code
_entity_poly.pdbx_strand_id
1 'polypeptide(L)'
;PMGSYKNPMICDEDNLRAVSERLQNVTIVCADYRESADFIDESTFVYFDPPYRPITDTANFTAYTENLFNDEEQIELAKFVDDMHRKGAKIVISNSDPKNSDNEDDFFDNIYSAHKIKRVEATRMINCNSEARGKIKELLISNF
;
A
#
# COMPACT_ATOMS: atom_id res chain seq x y z
N PRO A 1 1.95 1.45 -25.00
CA PRO A 1 1.97 2.84 -25.51
C PRO A 1 3.28 3.57 -25.15
N MET A 2 3.76 4.47 -26.02
CA MET A 2 4.98 5.27 -25.79
C MET A 2 4.64 6.58 -25.05
N GLY A 3 5.39 6.91 -23.99
CA GLY A 3 5.22 8.17 -23.27
C GLY A 3 5.69 9.38 -24.08
N SER A 4 5.11 10.56 -23.84
CA SER A 4 5.38 11.80 -24.60
C SER A 4 6.56 12.64 -24.08
N TYR A 5 7.47 12.03 -23.32
CA TYR A 5 8.60 12.73 -22.70
C TYR A 5 9.66 13.13 -23.73
N LYS A 6 10.07 14.41 -23.74
CA LYS A 6 11.03 14.96 -24.71
C LYS A 6 12.45 14.41 -24.57
N ASN A 7 12.91 14.17 -23.34
CA ASN A 7 14.23 13.60 -23.05
C ASN A 7 14.14 12.84 -21.72
N PRO A 8 13.60 11.62 -21.70
CA PRO A 8 13.52 10.84 -20.47
C PRO A 8 14.94 10.51 -20.00
N MET A 9 15.21 10.68 -18.70
CA MET A 9 16.42 10.16 -18.09
C MET A 9 16.34 8.63 -18.13
N ILE A 10 17.15 8.01 -18.98
CA ILE A 10 17.15 6.55 -19.19
C ILE A 10 18.16 5.82 -18.30
N CYS A 11 19.18 6.55 -17.81
CA CYS A 11 20.21 6.03 -16.93
C CYS A 11 20.59 7.13 -15.95
N ASP A 12 20.36 6.87 -14.67
CA ASP A 12 20.77 7.71 -13.54
C ASP A 12 21.85 6.95 -12.77
N GLU A 13 23.10 7.08 -13.22
CA GLU A 13 24.21 6.28 -12.70
C GLU A 13 24.44 6.51 -11.20
N ASP A 14 24.39 7.76 -10.76
CA ASP A 14 24.60 8.12 -9.36
C ASP A 14 23.51 7.51 -8.48
N ASN A 15 22.25 7.56 -8.91
CA ASN A 15 21.15 6.91 -8.19
C ASN A 15 21.28 5.38 -8.17
N LEU A 16 21.68 4.75 -9.29
CA LEU A 16 21.89 3.30 -9.35
C LEU A 16 22.99 2.85 -8.38
N ARG A 17 24.10 3.59 -8.31
CA ARG A 17 25.18 3.34 -7.35
C ARG A 17 24.70 3.52 -5.91
N ALA A 18 23.98 4.61 -5.62
CA ALA A 18 23.44 4.87 -4.29
C ALA A 18 22.47 3.77 -3.83
N VAL A 19 21.56 3.31 -4.70
CA VAL A 19 20.64 2.21 -4.38
C VAL A 19 21.41 0.90 -4.18
N SER A 20 22.40 0.61 -5.02
CA SER A 20 23.25 -0.57 -4.87
C SER A 20 23.96 -0.63 -3.51
N GLU A 21 24.49 0.50 -3.03
CA GLU A 21 25.12 0.60 -1.71
C GLU A 21 24.12 0.36 -0.57
N ARG A 22 22.89 0.88 -0.69
CA ARG A 22 21.85 0.71 0.35
C ARG A 22 21.31 -0.72 0.43
N LEU A 23 21.30 -1.46 -0.67
CA LEU A 23 20.76 -2.82 -0.74
C LEU A 23 21.75 -3.92 -0.33
N GLN A 24 22.99 -3.59 0.04
CA GLN A 24 24.03 -4.59 0.36
C GLN A 24 23.65 -5.55 1.49
N ASN A 25 22.77 -5.14 2.41
CA ASN A 25 22.30 -5.96 3.53
C ASN A 25 20.79 -6.25 3.44
N VAL A 26 20.25 -6.32 2.22
CA VAL A 26 18.82 -6.56 1.96
C VAL A 26 18.65 -7.89 1.23
N THR A 27 17.80 -8.76 1.78
CA THR A 27 17.33 -9.95 1.07
C THR A 27 16.12 -9.57 0.22
N ILE A 28 16.23 -9.70 -1.10
CA ILE A 28 15.14 -9.43 -2.03
C ILE A 28 14.51 -10.76 -2.43
N VAL A 29 13.20 -10.89 -2.21
CA VAL A 29 12.43 -12.10 -2.50
C VAL A 29 11.27 -11.75 -3.44
N CYS A 30 11.07 -12.56 -4.48
CA CYS A 30 9.91 -12.51 -5.36
C CYS A 30 8.99 -13.68 -5.00
N ALA A 31 7.97 -13.41 -4.18
CA ALA A 31 7.09 -14.40 -3.58
C ALA A 31 5.75 -13.77 -3.21
N ASP A 32 4.76 -14.62 -2.86
CA ASP A 32 3.54 -14.14 -2.22
C ASP A 32 3.86 -13.62 -0.80
N TYR A 33 3.21 -12.56 -0.36
CA TYR A 33 3.46 -11.98 0.96
C TYR A 33 3.20 -12.98 2.09
N ARG A 34 2.35 -13.98 1.88
CA ARG A 34 2.04 -15.03 2.87
C ARG A 34 3.26 -15.86 3.23
N GLU A 35 4.22 -16.01 2.32
CA GLU A 35 5.49 -16.69 2.59
C GLU A 35 6.35 -15.95 3.62
N SER A 36 6.11 -14.66 3.84
CA SER A 36 6.80 -13.90 4.89
C SER A 36 6.48 -14.38 6.31
N ALA A 37 5.38 -15.13 6.50
CA ALA A 37 5.06 -15.72 7.79
C ALA A 37 6.19 -16.60 8.35
N ASP A 38 7.01 -17.20 7.50
CA ASP A 38 8.06 -18.12 7.93
C ASP A 38 9.19 -17.44 8.70
N PHE A 39 9.40 -16.13 8.49
CA PHE A 39 10.45 -15.36 9.16
C PHE A 39 9.93 -14.23 10.05
N ILE A 40 8.63 -13.90 10.01
CA ILE A 40 8.04 -12.89 10.90
C ILE A 40 7.86 -13.48 12.31
N ASP A 41 8.41 -12.77 13.30
CA ASP A 41 8.38 -13.09 14.72
C ASP A 41 8.23 -11.84 15.61
N GLU A 42 8.34 -12.00 16.94
CA GLU A 42 8.23 -10.91 17.92
C GLU A 42 9.34 -9.85 17.83
N SER A 43 10.44 -10.16 17.16
CA SER A 43 11.56 -9.25 16.91
C SER A 43 11.43 -8.48 15.60
N THR A 44 10.37 -8.77 14.83
CA THR A 44 10.15 -8.23 13.49
C THR A 44 9.24 -6.99 13.52
N PHE A 45 9.66 -5.96 12.79
CA PHE A 45 8.80 -4.85 12.38
C PHE A 45 8.42 -5.03 10.91
N VAL A 46 7.12 -5.03 10.61
CA VAL A 46 6.59 -5.26 9.27
C VAL A 46 5.84 -4.04 8.78
N TYR A 47 6.15 -3.62 7.55
CA TYR A 47 5.42 -2.58 6.83
C TYR A 47 4.78 -3.18 5.58
N PHE A 48 3.45 -3.15 5.50
CA PHE A 48 2.70 -3.58 4.33
C PHE A 48 2.21 -2.39 3.52
N ASP A 49 2.52 -2.39 2.23
CA ASP A 49 2.05 -1.40 1.24
C ASP A 49 1.39 -2.14 0.06
N PRO A 50 0.20 -2.72 0.26
CA PRO A 50 -0.48 -3.48 -0.77
C PRO A 50 -0.98 -2.57 -1.90
N PRO A 51 -1.41 -3.12 -3.04
CA PRO A 51 -2.19 -2.34 -3.99
C PRO A 51 -3.40 -1.71 -3.30
N TYR A 52 -3.56 -0.39 -3.43
CA TYR A 52 -4.60 0.34 -2.72
C TYR A 52 -5.98 0.01 -3.27
N ARG A 53 -6.97 -0.07 -2.36
CA ARG A 53 -8.37 -0.18 -2.75
C ARG A 53 -8.78 1.09 -3.51
N PRO A 54 -9.28 0.98 -4.75
CA PRO A 54 -9.63 2.13 -5.57
C PRO A 54 -10.61 3.08 -4.87
N ILE A 55 -10.40 4.39 -5.01
CA ILE A 55 -11.26 5.41 -4.40
C ILE A 55 -12.57 5.58 -5.18
N THR A 56 -12.65 5.22 -6.47
CA THR A 56 -13.91 5.31 -7.24
C THR A 56 -14.13 4.06 -8.08
N ASP A 57 -15.40 3.67 -8.28
CA ASP A 57 -15.78 2.56 -9.16
C ASP A 57 -15.31 2.76 -10.60
N THR A 58 -15.22 4.02 -11.05
CA THR A 58 -14.71 4.37 -12.39
C THR A 58 -13.20 4.22 -12.51
N ALA A 59 -12.44 4.22 -11.40
CA ALA A 59 -11.01 3.92 -11.43
C ALA A 59 -10.76 2.43 -11.73
N ASN A 60 -11.69 1.54 -11.34
CA ASN A 60 -11.67 0.13 -11.72
C ASN A 60 -11.97 -0.10 -13.21
N PHE A 61 -12.74 0.78 -13.85
CA PHE A 61 -13.26 0.57 -15.21
C PHE A 61 -12.20 0.61 -16.32
N THR A 62 -10.94 0.94 -16.01
CA THR A 62 -9.82 0.93 -16.98
C THR A 62 -8.90 -0.30 -16.89
N ALA A 63 -9.18 -1.24 -15.98
CA ALA A 63 -8.33 -2.42 -15.75
C ALA A 63 -8.85 -3.66 -16.51
N TYR A 64 -8.33 -3.89 -17.72
CA TYR A 64 -8.41 -5.19 -18.42
C TYR A 64 -7.45 -6.21 -17.79
N THR A 65 -7.63 -6.56 -16.51
CA THR A 65 -6.74 -7.50 -15.82
C THR A 65 -7.49 -8.38 -14.84
N GLU A 66 -7.39 -9.70 -15.04
CA GLU A 66 -8.03 -10.78 -14.25
C GLU A 66 -7.48 -10.94 -12.82
N ASN A 67 -6.48 -10.15 -12.40
CA ASN A 67 -5.81 -10.24 -11.08
C ASN A 67 -5.83 -8.88 -10.35
N LEU A 68 -7.01 -8.40 -10.00
CA LEU A 68 -7.15 -7.21 -9.15
C LEU A 68 -7.02 -7.63 -7.67
N PHE A 69 -6.16 -6.95 -6.91
CA PHE A 69 -6.13 -7.05 -5.45
C PHE A 69 -7.40 -6.37 -4.91
N ASN A 70 -8.47 -7.15 -4.89
CA ASN A 70 -9.84 -6.72 -4.62
C ASN A 70 -10.15 -6.73 -3.11
N ASP A 71 -11.41 -6.47 -2.74
CA ASP A 71 -11.84 -6.48 -1.35
C ASP A 71 -11.60 -7.84 -0.66
N GLU A 72 -11.65 -8.95 -1.40
CA GLU A 72 -11.33 -10.29 -0.85
C GLU A 72 -9.83 -10.40 -0.50
N GLU A 73 -8.92 -9.97 -1.37
CA GLU A 73 -7.48 -9.95 -1.06
C GLU A 73 -7.15 -8.98 0.08
N GLN A 74 -7.86 -7.85 0.20
CA GLN A 74 -7.73 -6.95 1.35
C GLN A 74 -8.17 -7.63 2.67
N ILE A 75 -9.26 -8.40 2.64
CA ILE A 75 -9.74 -9.18 3.79
C ILE A 75 -8.71 -10.27 4.16
N GLU A 76 -8.14 -10.98 3.18
CA GLU A 76 -7.11 -11.99 3.43
C GLU A 76 -5.84 -11.37 4.01
N LEU A 77 -5.43 -10.20 3.54
CA LEU A 77 -4.31 -9.47 4.14
C LEU A 77 -4.61 -9.06 5.59
N ALA A 78 -5.83 -8.61 5.90
CA ALA A 78 -6.20 -8.27 7.27
C ALA A 78 -6.13 -9.49 8.21
N LYS A 79 -6.59 -10.67 7.75
CA LYS A 79 -6.45 -11.93 8.50
C LYS A 79 -4.99 -12.31 8.70
N PHE A 80 -4.16 -12.17 7.67
CA PHE A 80 -2.73 -12.43 7.77
C PHE A 80 -2.04 -11.49 8.77
N VAL A 81 -2.43 -10.22 8.80
CA VAL A 81 -1.95 -9.24 9.78
C VAL A 81 -2.32 -9.67 11.20
N ASP A 82 -3.54 -10.17 11.42
CA ASP A 82 -3.95 -10.71 12.71
C ASP A 82 -3.10 -11.92 13.12
N ASP A 83 -2.78 -12.82 12.19
CA ASP A 83 -1.86 -13.94 12.43
C ASP A 83 -0.47 -13.45 12.85
N MET A 84 0.08 -12.47 12.14
CA MET A 84 1.41 -11.92 12.44
C MET A 84 1.41 -11.11 13.74
N HIS A 85 0.31 -10.43 14.06
CA HIS A 85 0.13 -9.77 15.36
C HIS A 85 0.16 -10.80 16.49
N ARG A 86 -0.49 -11.97 16.32
CA ARG A 86 -0.45 -13.06 17.31
C ARG A 86 0.95 -13.65 17.51
N LYS A 87 1.83 -13.55 16.50
CA LYS A 87 3.26 -13.89 16.64
C LYS A 87 4.07 -12.85 17.41
N GLY A 88 3.49 -11.69 17.73
CA GLY A 88 4.14 -10.62 18.48
C GLY A 88 4.84 -9.57 17.61
N ALA A 89 4.72 -9.64 16.28
CA ALA A 89 5.33 -8.68 15.38
C ALA A 89 4.69 -7.29 15.53
N LYS A 90 5.50 -6.23 15.34
CA LYS A 90 4.98 -4.86 15.21
C LYS A 90 4.64 -4.57 13.76
N ILE A 91 3.40 -4.18 13.50
CA ILE A 91 2.88 -4.08 12.13
C ILE A 91 2.37 -2.68 11.86
N VAL A 92 2.69 -2.18 10.67
CA VAL A 92 2.12 -0.95 10.10
C VAL A 92 1.66 -1.24 8.67
N ILE A 93 0.51 -0.71 8.28
CA ILE A 93 -0.08 -0.87 6.95
C ILE A 93 -0.48 0.50 6.42
N SER A 94 -0.19 0.76 5.14
CA SER A 94 -0.68 1.92 4.39
C SER A 94 -1.82 1.53 3.45
N ASN A 95 -2.83 2.40 3.31
CA ASN A 95 -3.84 2.29 2.26
C ASN A 95 -4.50 3.64 1.97
N SER A 96 -5.31 3.75 0.93
CA SER A 96 -6.19 4.91 0.74
C SER A 96 -7.43 4.83 1.62
N ASP A 97 -7.93 5.98 2.08
CA ASP A 97 -9.21 6.04 2.81
C ASP A 97 -10.38 6.06 1.80
N PRO A 98 -11.25 5.02 1.76
CA PRO A 98 -12.42 5.02 0.87
C PRO A 98 -13.41 6.13 1.24
N LYS A 99 -13.35 6.65 2.48
CA LYS A 99 -14.11 7.82 2.91
C LYS A 99 -13.79 9.12 2.17
N ASN A 100 -12.76 9.12 1.32
CA ASN A 100 -12.53 10.23 0.40
C ASN A 100 -13.62 10.36 -0.68
N SER A 101 -14.28 9.26 -1.05
CA SER A 101 -15.35 9.23 -2.07
C SER A 101 -16.71 8.91 -1.49
N ASP A 102 -16.78 8.01 -0.51
CA ASP A 102 -18.00 7.64 0.19
C ASP A 102 -17.77 7.62 1.71
N ASN A 103 -18.31 8.63 2.40
CA ASN A 103 -18.14 8.77 3.86
C ASN A 103 -18.69 7.57 4.66
N GLU A 104 -19.62 6.80 4.09
CA GLU A 104 -20.25 5.64 4.74
C GLU A 104 -19.48 4.34 4.46
N ASP A 105 -18.42 4.39 3.65
CA ASP A 105 -17.57 3.23 3.40
C ASP A 105 -16.61 2.98 4.57
N ASP A 106 -17.07 2.15 5.50
CA ASP A 106 -16.33 1.68 6.69
C ASP A 106 -15.51 0.41 6.41
N PHE A 107 -15.22 0.05 5.15
CA PHE A 107 -14.58 -1.23 4.82
C PHE A 107 -13.30 -1.50 5.63
N PHE A 108 -12.36 -0.56 5.64
CA PHE A 108 -11.11 -0.72 6.39
C PHE A 108 -11.30 -0.60 7.91
N ASP A 109 -12.26 0.22 8.37
CA ASP A 109 -12.61 0.31 9.79
C ASP A 109 -13.14 -1.03 10.32
N ASN A 110 -13.86 -1.78 9.49
CA ASN A 110 -14.40 -3.09 9.84
C ASN A 110 -13.32 -4.18 9.86
N ILE A 111 -12.57 -4.36 8.76
CA ILE A 111 -11.61 -5.47 8.64
C ILE A 111 -10.38 -5.28 9.54
N TYR A 112 -10.04 -4.04 9.91
CA TYR A 112 -8.96 -3.72 10.85
C TYR A 112 -9.49 -3.22 12.21
N SER A 113 -10.70 -3.60 12.60
CA SER A 113 -11.36 -3.14 13.84
C SER A 113 -10.59 -3.45 15.14
N ALA A 114 -9.70 -4.45 15.12
CA ALA A 114 -8.82 -4.78 16.24
C ALA A 114 -7.55 -3.89 16.32
N HIS A 115 -7.29 -3.09 15.29
CA HIS A 115 -6.06 -2.29 15.14
C HIS A 115 -6.35 -0.79 15.25
N LYS A 116 -5.31 0.00 15.46
CA LYS A 116 -5.41 1.46 15.49
C LYS A 116 -5.33 2.01 14.08
N ILE A 117 -6.40 2.66 13.64
CA ILE A 117 -6.48 3.32 12.34
C ILE A 117 -6.27 4.82 12.52
N LYS A 118 -5.21 5.35 11.91
CA LYS A 118 -4.93 6.79 11.84
C LYS A 118 -5.14 7.28 10.43
N ARG A 119 -6.01 8.29 10.28
CA ARG A 119 -6.20 9.01 9.01
C ARG A 119 -5.20 10.15 8.91
N VAL A 120 -4.41 10.16 7.84
CA VAL A 120 -3.36 11.15 7.59
C VAL A 120 -3.73 11.94 6.34
N GLU A 121 -3.62 13.27 6.41
CA GLU A 121 -3.84 14.13 5.24
C GLU A 121 -2.60 14.07 4.32
N ALA A 122 -2.79 13.57 3.10
CA ALA A 122 -1.78 13.56 2.05
C ALA A 122 -2.16 14.55 0.94
N THR A 123 -1.16 15.29 0.44
CA THR A 123 -1.35 16.21 -0.69
C THR A 123 -1.07 15.46 -1.98
N ARG A 124 -2.10 15.12 -2.77
CA ARG A 124 -1.88 14.53 -4.11
C ARG A 124 -1.39 15.60 -5.07
N MET A 125 -0.08 15.65 -5.31
CA MET A 125 0.51 16.52 -6.35
C MET A 125 0.29 15.99 -7.78
N ILE A 126 -0.12 14.73 -7.95
CA ILE A 126 -0.26 14.06 -9.25
C ILE A 126 -1.75 13.83 -9.55
N ASN A 127 -2.50 14.89 -9.83
CA ASN A 127 -3.79 14.79 -10.50
C ASN A 127 -3.77 15.66 -11.76
N CYS A 128 -4.13 15.07 -12.90
CA CYS A 128 -4.19 15.74 -14.20
C CYS A 128 -5.24 16.86 -14.21
N ASN A 129 -6.27 16.77 -13.36
CA ASN A 129 -7.24 17.83 -13.14
C ASN A 129 -6.80 18.71 -11.96
N SER A 130 -6.53 19.99 -12.22
CA SER A 130 -6.15 20.98 -11.22
C SER A 130 -7.23 21.27 -10.18
N GLU A 131 -8.51 21.08 -10.52
CA GLU A 131 -9.64 21.33 -9.60
C GLU A 131 -9.89 20.15 -8.65
N ALA A 132 -9.41 18.94 -8.99
CA ALA A 132 -9.46 17.77 -8.13
C ALA A 132 -8.20 17.63 -7.24
N ARG A 133 -7.33 18.65 -7.21
CA ARG A 133 -6.19 18.72 -6.28
C ARG A 133 -6.70 19.14 -4.90
N GLY A 134 -7.16 18.16 -4.13
CA GLY A 134 -7.53 18.30 -2.73
C GLY A 134 -6.59 17.53 -1.80
N LYS A 135 -6.73 17.77 -0.49
CA LYS A 135 -6.17 16.87 0.51
C LYS A 135 -6.97 15.57 0.46
N ILE A 136 -6.30 14.46 0.20
CA ILE A 136 -6.89 13.13 0.39
C ILE A 136 -6.47 12.60 1.75
N LYS A 137 -7.30 11.74 2.34
CA LYS A 137 -6.93 10.98 3.53
C LYS A 137 -6.32 9.65 3.12
N GLU A 138 -5.21 9.31 3.74
CA GLU A 138 -4.62 7.97 3.69
C GLU A 138 -4.77 7.32 5.07
N LEU A 139 -4.79 6.00 5.09
CA LEU A 139 -4.88 5.19 6.29
C LEU A 139 -3.48 4.72 6.67
N LEU A 140 -3.14 4.90 7.94
CA LEU A 140 -2.03 4.26 8.61
C LEU A 140 -2.60 3.37 9.72
N ILE A 141 -2.50 2.06 9.55
CA ILE A 141 -3.09 1.07 10.45
C ILE A 141 -1.96 0.39 11.21
N SER A 142 -2.09 0.24 12.53
CA SER A 142 -1.03 -0.30 13.38
C SER A 142 -1.56 -1.08 14.58
N ASN A 143 -0.77 -2.07 15.04
CA ASN A 143 -1.14 -2.94 16.17
C ASN A 143 -0.54 -2.51 17.54
N PHE A 144 0.01 -1.29 17.65
CA PHE A 144 0.71 -0.80 18.85
C PHE A 144 0.37 0.64 19.24
#